data_AF-A0A356NWT8-F1
#
_entry.id   AF-A0A356NWT8-F1
#
_cell.length_a   1.000
_cell.length_b   1.000
_cell.length_c   1.000
_cell.angle_alpha   90.00
_cell.angle_beta   90.00
_cell.angle_gamma   90.00
#
_symmetry.space_group_name_H-M   'P 1'
#
loop_
_entity.id
_entity.type
_entity.pdbx_description
1 polymer ?
#
loop_
_entity_poly.entity_id
_entity_poly.type
_entity_poly.pdbx_seq_one_letter_code
_entity_poly.pdbx_strand_id
1 'polypeptide(L)' 'MILYSAPASPFGRMVKLTASCLGQIDEIAVRATNTGDPDDGIRGVNPLGKIPALVVAGQGG' A
#
# COMPACT_ATOMS: atom_id res chain seq x y z
N MET A 1 -7.02 6.45 3.84
CA MET A 1 -5.82 5.59 4.04
C MET A 1 -5.03 5.52 2.73
N ILE A 2 -3.71 5.29 2.76
CA ILE A 2 -2.89 5.18 1.53
C ILE A 2 -2.27 3.78 1.43
N LEU A 3 -2.62 3.02 0.39
CA LEU A 3 -2.09 1.69 0.10
C LEU A 3 -1.02 1.75 -1.00
N TYR A 4 0.21 1.42 -0.65
CA TYR A 4 1.34 1.30 -1.54
C TYR A 4 1.30 -0.08 -2.19
N SER A 5 1.13 -0.14 -3.51
CA SER A 5 0.97 -1.39 -4.25
C SER A 5 1.33 -1.21 -5.72
N ALA A 6 1.75 -2.30 -6.37
CA ALA A 6 1.86 -2.37 -7.82
C ALA A 6 0.59 -2.98 -8.44
N PRO A 7 0.20 -2.62 -9.67
CA PRO A 7 -0.94 -3.23 -10.38
C PRO A 7 -0.82 -4.75 -10.53
N ALA A 8 0.38 -5.25 -10.82
CA ALA A 8 0.64 -6.68 -11.04
C ALA A 8 0.83 -7.51 -9.75
N SER A 9 0.83 -6.88 -8.57
CA SER A 9 1.15 -7.59 -7.32
C SER A 9 -0.02 -8.47 -6.85
N PRO A 10 0.16 -9.80 -6.70
CA PRO A 10 -0.87 -10.67 -6.12
C PRO A 10 -1.11 -10.35 -4.64
N PHE A 11 -0.06 -9.98 -3.90
CA PHE A 11 -0.18 -9.57 -2.50
C PHE A 11 -0.98 -8.26 -2.35
N GLY A 12 -0.75 -7.31 -3.26
CA GLY A 12 -1.55 -6.08 -3.32
C GLY A 12 -3.02 -6.34 -3.64
N ARG A 13 -3.30 -7.35 -4.49
CA ARG A 13 -4.68 -7.78 -4.78
C ARG A 13 -5.39 -8.35 -3.54
N MET A 14 -4.69 -9.12 -2.69
CA MET A 14 -5.30 -9.64 -1.46
C MET A 14 -5.81 -8.51 -0.57
N VAL A 15 -5.01 -7.46 -0.34
CA VAL A 15 -5.41 -6.32 0.50
C VAL A 15 -6.61 -5.58 -0.10
N LYS A 16 -6.63 -5.37 -1.43
CA LYS A 16 -7.76 -4.73 -2.11
C LYS A 16 -9.05 -5.55 -1.98
N LEU A 17 -8.96 -6.87 -2.16
CA LEU A 17 -10.10 -7.77 -1.97
C LEU A 17 -10.61 -7.71 -0.53
N THR A 18 -9.72 -7.77 0.46
CA THR A 18 -10.10 -7.63 1.88
C THR A 18 -10.82 -6.31 2.13
N ALA A 19 -10.29 -5.19 1.64
CA ALA A 19 -10.94 -3.89 1.79
C ALA A 19 -12.31 -3.82 1.10
N SER A 20 -12.46 -4.41 -0.09
CA SER A 20 -13.75 -4.52 -0.78
C SER A 20 -14.75 -5.37 0.01
N CYS A 21 -14.33 -6.52 0.54
CA CYS A 21 -15.18 -7.37 1.38
C CYS A 21 -15.64 -6.69 2.67
N LEU A 22 -14.83 -5.77 3.20
CA LEU A 22 -15.14 -5.00 4.40
C LEU A 22 -15.88 -3.69 4.12
N GLY A 23 -16.14 -3.34 2.85
CA GLY A 23 -16.79 -2.09 2.48
C GLY A 23 -15.92 -0.84 2.69
N GLN A 24 -14.59 -1.00 2.80
CA GLN A 24 -13.63 0.08 3.09
C GLN A 24 -12.81 0.52 1.87
N ILE A 25 -13.03 -0.10 0.71
CA ILE A 25 -12.19 0.14 -0.48
C ILE A 25 -12.21 1.60 -0.93
N ASP A 26 -13.35 2.28 -0.78
CA ASP A 26 -13.52 3.68 -1.18
C ASP A 26 -12.74 4.66 -0.26
N GLU A 27 -12.32 4.21 0.92
CA GLU A 27 -11.50 4.98 1.87
C GLU A 27 -9.99 4.80 1.63
N ILE A 28 -9.60 3.94 0.69
CA ILE A 28 -8.21 3.58 0.40
C ILE A 28 -7.77 4.18 -0.93
N ALA A 29 -6.88 5.17 -0.88
CA ALA A 29 -6.16 5.64 -2.05
C ALA A 29 -5.00 4.69 -2.36
N VAL A 30 -4.99 4.10 -3.56
CA VAL A 30 -3.89 3.23 -4.01
C VAL A 30 -2.78 4.10 -4.62
N ARG A 31 -1.58 4.03 -4.04
CA ARG A 31 -0.37 4.62 -4.60
C ARG A 31 0.41 3.55 -5.37
N ALA A 32 0.68 3.83 -6.64
CA ALA A 32 1.58 3.00 -7.44
C ALA A 32 2.99 3.04 -6.85
N THR A 33 3.62 1.88 -6.75
CA THR A 33 4.93 1.72 -6.12
C THR A 33 5.81 0.78 -6.95
N ASN A 34 7.03 1.21 -7.21
CA ASN A 34 8.07 0.41 -7.86
C ASN A 34 9.17 0.08 -6.84
N THR A 35 9.17 -1.14 -6.31
CA THR A 35 10.17 -1.55 -5.30
C THR A 35 11.59 -1.69 -5.86
N GLY A 36 11.74 -1.75 -7.18
CA GLY A 36 13.03 -1.76 -7.88
C GLY A 36 13.62 -0.37 -8.10
N ASP A 37 12.84 0.69 -7.93
CA ASP A 37 13.32 2.06 -7.99
C ASP A 37 13.89 2.45 -6.60
N PRO A 38 15.18 2.84 -6.50
CA PRO A 38 15.76 3.29 -5.24
C PRO A 38 15.15 4.61 -4.75
N ASP A 39 14.63 5.44 -5.66
CA ASP A 39 14.02 6.74 -5.34
C ASP A 39 12.53 6.61 -5.00
N ASP A 40 11.94 5.43 -5.13
CA ASP A 40 10.58 5.17 -4.64
C ASP A 40 10.54 5.27 -3.11
N GLY A 41 9.66 6.14 -2.60
CA GLY A 41 9.48 6.42 -1.18
C GLY A 41 8.98 5.25 -0.31
N ILE A 42 8.79 4.04 -0.85
CA ILE A 42 8.34 2.86 -0.09
C ILE A 42 9.22 2.56 1.13
N ARG A 43 10.54 2.78 1.05
CA ARG A 43 11.45 2.52 2.17
C ARG A 43 11.23 3.44 3.38
N GLY A 44 10.61 4.60 3.16
CA GLY A 44 10.16 5.49 4.23
C GLY A 44 8.86 5.04 4.92
N VAL A 45 8.11 4.12 4.31
CA VAL A 45 6.87 3.56 4.88
C VAL A 45 7.06 2.15 5.40
N ASN A 46 7.83 1.34 4.68
CA ASN A 46 8.22 -0.01 5.03
C ASN A 46 9.73 -0.15 4.81
N PRO A 47 10.56 -0.15 5.87
CA PRO A 47 12.03 -0.22 5.76
C PRO A 47 12.54 -1.44 4.98
N LEU A 48 11.73 -2.50 4.85
CA LEU A 48 12.06 -3.67 4.01
C LEU A 48 11.91 -3.40 2.50
N GLY A 49 11.36 -2.25 2.11
CA GLY A 49 11.08 -1.88 0.71
C GLY A 49 10.04 -2.76 0.04
N LYS A 50 9.13 -3.39 0.81
CA LYS A 50 8.14 -4.35 0.29
C LYS A 50 6.75 -3.73 0.18
N ILE A 51 6.00 -4.19 -0.82
CA ILE A 51 4.55 -3.99 -0.97
C ILE A 51 3.78 -5.28 -0.66
N PRO A 52 2.50 -5.20 -0.28
CA PRO A 52 1.74 -3.99 0.02
C PRO A 52 2.11 -3.35 1.37
N ALA A 53 1.92 -2.04 1.51
CA ALA A 53 2.00 -1.32 2.78
C ALA A 53 0.86 -0.30 2.90
N LEU A 54 0.12 -0.29 4.02
CA LEU A 54 -1.01 0.62 4.25
C LEU A 54 -0.63 1.65 5.31
N VAL A 55 -0.80 2.94 4.99
CA VAL A 55 -0.65 4.05 5.92
C VAL A 55 -2.02 4.58 6.35
N VAL A 56 -2.25 4.67 7.66
CA VAL A 56 -3.46 5.25 8.27
C VAL A 56 -3.14 6.61 8.88
N ALA A 57 -4.07 7.57 8.79
CA ALA A 57 -3.89 8.86 9.44
C ALA A 57 -3.93 8.68 10.97
N GLY A 58 -2.85 9.03 11.67
CA GLY A 58 -2.72 8.90 13.13
C GLY A 58 -1.60 7.98 13.62
N GLN A 59 -0.88 7.29 12.73
CA GLN A 59 0.35 6.58 13.07
C GLN A 59 1.57 7.45 12.74
N GLY A 60 1.69 8.56 13.45
CA GLY A 60 2.83 9.46 13.44
C GLY A 60 2.82 10.20 14.77
N GLY A 61 3.52 9.62 15.75
CA GLY A 61 3.99 10.39 16.90
C GLY A 61 5.15 11.28 16.50
#